data_AF-A0A4V1UBX3-F1
#
_entry.id   AF-A0A4V1UBX3-F1
#
_cell.length_a   1.000
_cell.length_b   1.000
_cell.length_c   1.000
_cell.angle_alpha   90.00
_cell.angle_beta   90.00
_cell.angle_gamma   90.00
#
_symmetry.space_group_name_H-M   'P 1'
#
loop_
_entity.id
_entity.type
_entity.pdbx_description
1 polymer ?
#
loop_
_entity_poly.entity_id
_entity_poly.type
_entity_poly.pdbx_seq_one_letter_code
_entity_poly.pdbx_strand_id
1 'polypeptide(L)'
;MSDRILEKLSILADAAKYDVSCSSSGSNRKNDNKGLGNASNGICHAYTEDGRCVSLLKILLTNHCIYDCAYCVSRKSNDVKRAAFTVQEVVDLTINFYRRNYIEGLFLSSGIFSNADYTMERLVLIAKKLRTEHKFNGYIHLKTIPG
;
A
#
# COMPACT_ATOMS: atom_id res chain seq x y z
N MET A 1 -2.11 17.44 0.99
CA MET A 1 -1.25 16.24 1.15
C MET A 1 0.13 16.66 0.66
N SER A 2 1.19 16.46 1.45
CA SER A 2 2.53 16.98 1.10
C SER A 2 3.04 16.36 -0.19
N ASP A 3 3.71 17.14 -1.05
CA ASP A 3 4.29 16.68 -2.33
C ASP A 3 5.20 15.45 -2.15
N ARG A 4 5.91 15.38 -1.01
CA ARG A 4 6.77 14.26 -0.64
C ARG A 4 6.00 12.95 -0.43
N ILE A 5 4.78 13.00 0.11
CA ILE A 5 3.95 11.81 0.31
C ILE A 5 3.43 11.30 -1.04
N LEU A 6 3.05 12.20 -1.93
CA LEU A 6 2.60 11.85 -3.29
C LEU A 6 3.73 11.22 -4.11
N GLU A 7 4.95 11.75 -3.99
CA GLU A 7 6.13 11.16 -4.62
C GLU A 7 6.40 9.74 -4.11
N LYS A 8 6.43 9.54 -2.79
CA LYS A 8 6.57 8.20 -2.18
C LYS A 8 5.47 7.25 -2.66
N LEU A 9 4.22 7.71 -2.70
CA LEU A 9 3.09 6.91 -3.15
C LEU A 9 3.24 6.50 -4.62
N SER A 10 3.72 7.39 -5.49
CA SER A 10 4.01 7.10 -6.89
C SER A 10 5.08 6.01 -7.05
N ILE A 11 6.21 6.15 -6.35
CA ILE A 11 7.32 5.19 -6.38
C ILE A 11 6.87 3.81 -5.85
N LEU A 12 6.12 3.79 -4.75
CA LEU A 12 5.76 2.56 -4.05
C LEU A 12 4.55 1.86 -4.70
N ALA A 13 3.66 2.59 -5.36
CA ALA A 13 2.59 2.01 -6.16
C ALA A 13 3.14 1.20 -7.35
N ASP A 14 4.20 1.68 -8.01
CA ASP A 14 4.84 0.94 -9.11
C ASP A 14 5.48 -0.38 -8.62
N ALA A 15 6.11 -0.37 -7.44
CA ALA A 15 6.63 -1.59 -6.83
C ALA A 15 5.52 -2.56 -6.40
N ALA A 16 4.39 -2.03 -5.91
CA ALA A 16 3.25 -2.82 -5.42
C ALA A 16 2.37 -3.42 -6.53
N LYS A 17 2.56 -3.05 -7.80
CA LYS A 17 1.76 -3.58 -8.92
C LYS A 17 1.88 -5.10 -9.09
N TYR A 18 2.99 -5.69 -8.63
CA TYR A 18 3.26 -7.12 -8.73
C TYR A 18 2.72 -7.95 -7.55
N ASP A 19 2.17 -7.34 -6.51
CA ASP A 19 1.43 -8.10 -5.49
C ASP A 19 0.10 -8.55 -6.12
N VAL A 20 -0.12 -9.87 -6.22
CA VAL A 20 -1.16 -10.57 -7.02
C VAL A 20 -2.63 -10.24 -6.65
N SER A 21 -2.85 -9.29 -5.74
CA SER A 21 -4.15 -8.96 -5.14
C SER A 21 -4.96 -7.86 -5.84
N CYS A 22 -4.59 -7.37 -7.04
CA CYS A 22 -5.23 -6.16 -7.58
C CYS A 22 -5.63 -6.22 -9.06
N SER A 23 -6.94 -6.16 -9.31
CA SER A 23 -7.55 -6.06 -10.64
C SER A 23 -7.53 -4.65 -11.25
N SER A 24 -7.09 -3.63 -10.49
CA SER A 24 -7.18 -2.21 -10.87
C SER A 24 -5.88 -1.40 -10.79
N SER A 25 -4.77 -1.98 -10.30
CA SER A 25 -3.46 -1.30 -10.26
C SER A 25 -2.80 -1.32 -11.63
N GLY A 26 -2.84 -0.20 -12.36
CA GLY A 26 -2.18 -0.06 -13.66
C GLY A 26 -2.95 0.75 -14.72
N SER A 27 -4.16 1.22 -14.42
CA SER A 27 -4.93 2.03 -15.37
C SER A 27 -4.45 3.48 -15.39
N ASN A 28 -3.83 3.89 -16.51
CA ASN A 28 -3.39 5.27 -16.77
C ASN A 28 -4.35 6.04 -17.70
N ARG A 29 -5.62 5.60 -17.83
CA ARG A 29 -6.59 6.30 -18.68
C ARG A 29 -6.89 7.67 -18.10
N LYS A 30 -6.40 8.70 -18.79
CA LYS A 30 -6.81 10.08 -18.57
C LYS A 30 -8.17 10.30 -19.22
N ASN A 31 -9.00 11.05 -18.52
CA ASN A 31 -10.28 11.50 -19.03
C ASN A 31 -10.05 12.65 -20.00
N ASP A 32 -10.40 12.46 -21.28
CA ASP A 32 -10.40 13.52 -22.29
C ASP A 32 -11.81 14.07 -22.49
N ASN A 33 -11.92 15.41 -22.52
CA ASN A 33 -13.07 16.17 -23.03
C ASN A 33 -14.47 15.68 -22.56
N LYS A 34 -14.71 15.64 -21.24
CA LYS A 34 -16.01 15.45 -20.55
C LYS A 34 -16.47 14.01 -20.23
N GLY A 35 -15.55 13.06 -20.01
CA GLY A 35 -15.88 11.75 -19.43
C GLY A 35 -16.15 11.80 -17.92
N LEU A 36 -16.57 10.67 -17.35
CA LEU A 36 -16.73 10.49 -15.90
C LEU A 36 -15.50 9.82 -15.28
N GLY A 37 -14.95 10.45 -14.23
CA GLY A 37 -13.91 9.87 -13.38
C GLY A 37 -12.51 9.83 -14.00
N ASN A 38 -11.53 9.39 -13.21
CA ASN A 38 -10.17 9.03 -13.61
C ASN A 38 -9.82 7.73 -12.89
N ALA A 39 -9.12 6.81 -13.55
CA ALA A 39 -8.61 5.63 -12.86
C ALA A 39 -7.37 6.03 -12.05
N SER A 40 -7.37 5.76 -10.74
CA SER A 40 -6.28 6.11 -9.83
C SER A 40 -5.52 4.87 -9.38
N ASN A 41 -4.21 5.01 -9.20
CA ASN A 41 -3.33 3.93 -8.73
C ASN A 41 -3.44 3.79 -7.19
N GLY A 42 -3.33 2.56 -6.69
CA GLY A 42 -3.24 2.28 -5.25
C GLY A 42 -4.55 1.90 -4.54
N ILE A 43 -5.70 1.96 -5.22
CA ILE A 43 -6.96 1.39 -4.71
C ILE A 43 -7.26 0.07 -5.43
N CYS A 44 -7.40 -0.99 -4.64
CA CYS A 44 -7.65 -2.34 -5.10
C CYS A 44 -8.99 -2.84 -4.60
N HIS A 45 -9.72 -3.56 -5.44
CA HIS A 45 -10.98 -4.17 -5.06
C HIS A 45 -10.75 -5.60 -4.58
N ALA A 46 -11.28 -5.95 -3.41
CA ALA A 46 -11.30 -7.30 -2.88
C ALA A 46 -12.75 -7.73 -2.62
N TYR A 47 -13.02 -9.03 -2.66
CA TYR A 47 -14.34 -9.57 -2.37
C TYR A 47 -14.33 -10.19 -0.97
N THR A 48 -15.27 -9.79 -0.13
CA THR A 48 -15.52 -10.41 1.17
C THR A 48 -16.29 -11.72 0.99
N GLU A 49 -16.32 -12.56 2.04
CA GLU A 49 -16.97 -13.89 2.01
C GLU A 49 -18.47 -13.83 1.69
N ASP A 50 -19.12 -12.71 2.01
CA ASP A 50 -20.52 -12.43 1.67
C ASP A 50 -20.72 -11.86 0.25
N GLY A 51 -19.66 -11.82 -0.57
CA GLY A 51 -19.69 -11.38 -1.96
C GLY A 51 -19.63 -9.86 -2.16
N ARG A 52 -19.48 -9.05 -1.12
CA ARG A 52 -19.34 -7.59 -1.28
C ARG A 52 -17.97 -7.24 -1.84
N CYS A 53 -17.96 -6.32 -2.80
CA CYS A 53 -16.74 -5.72 -3.33
C CYS A 53 -16.33 -4.55 -2.44
N VAL A 54 -15.14 -4.61 -1.85
CA VAL A 54 -14.59 -3.58 -0.96
C VAL A 54 -13.36 -2.91 -1.54
N SER A 55 -13.26 -1.60 -1.36
CA SER A 55 -12.11 -0.81 -1.82
C SER A 55 -10.99 -0.77 -0.76
N LEU A 56 -9.81 -1.27 -1.09
CA LEU A 56 -8.64 -1.31 -0.20
C LEU A 56 -7.55 -0.35 -0.67
N LEU A 57 -7.00 0.43 0.26
CA LEU A 57 -5.75 1.15 0.04
C LEU A 57 -4.61 0.14 0.03
N LYS A 58 -4.07 -0.17 -1.14
CA LYS A 58 -2.91 -1.05 -1.29
C LYS A 58 -1.64 -0.23 -1.31
N ILE A 59 -0.79 -0.41 -0.31
CA ILE A 59 0.46 0.31 -0.18
C ILE A 59 1.60 -0.59 0.28
N LEU A 60 2.79 -0.23 -0.15
CA LEU A 60 4.04 -0.82 0.30
C LEU A 60 4.68 0.14 1.31
N LEU A 61 5.06 -0.34 2.50
CA LEU A 61 5.75 0.48 3.51
C LEU A 61 7.09 0.98 2.95
N THR A 62 7.85 0.10 2.29
CA THR A 62 9.07 0.45 1.58
C THR A 62 9.36 -0.55 0.46
N ASN A 63 9.98 -0.09 -0.62
CA ASN A 63 10.57 -0.97 -1.63
C ASN A 63 12.05 -1.28 -1.36
N HIS A 64 12.65 -0.85 -0.24
CA HIS A 64 13.97 -1.32 0.17
C HIS A 64 13.91 -2.79 0.58
N CYS A 65 14.81 -3.60 0.04
CA CYS A 65 14.93 -5.02 0.37
C CYS A 65 16.39 -5.43 0.48
N ILE A 66 16.75 -6.19 1.51
CA ILE A 66 18.09 -6.78 1.72
C ILE A 66 18.30 -8.06 0.89
N TYR A 67 17.22 -8.65 0.38
CA TYR A 67 17.27 -9.89 -0.41
C TYR A 67 17.37 -9.62 -1.90
N ASP A 68 17.87 -10.62 -2.62
CA ASP A 68 18.14 -10.53 -4.06
C ASP A 68 17.34 -11.55 -4.89
N CYS A 69 16.04 -11.65 -4.63
CA CYS A 69 15.18 -12.63 -5.30
C CYS A 69 15.14 -12.36 -6.82
N ALA A 70 15.44 -13.39 -7.63
CA ALA A 70 15.56 -13.27 -9.10
C ALA A 70 14.28 -12.74 -9.79
N TYR A 71 13.12 -12.97 -9.18
CA TYR A 71 11.81 -12.57 -9.70
C TYR A 71 11.29 -11.24 -9.14
N CYS A 72 11.99 -10.62 -8.17
CA CYS A 72 11.46 -9.45 -7.47
C CYS A 72 12.03 -8.15 -8.05
N VAL A 73 11.16 -7.24 -8.48
CA VAL A 73 11.58 -5.90 -8.95
C VAL A 73 12.24 -5.07 -7.84
N SER A 74 11.89 -5.35 -6.58
CA SER A 74 12.44 -4.68 -5.39
C SER A 74 13.72 -5.34 -4.87
N ARG A 75 14.30 -6.34 -5.57
CA ARG A 75 15.55 -6.99 -5.18
C ARG A 75 16.69 -5.99 -4.99
N LYS A 76 17.65 -6.27 -4.09
CA LYS A 76 18.71 -5.32 -3.72
C LYS A 76 19.59 -4.88 -4.90
N SER A 77 19.82 -5.75 -5.87
CA SER A 77 20.70 -5.50 -7.01
C SER A 77 20.08 -4.59 -8.08
N ASN A 78 18.76 -4.35 -8.03
CA ASN A 78 18.11 -3.46 -9.00
C ASN A 78 18.32 -1.99 -8.64
N ASP A 79 18.83 -1.23 -9.61
CA ASP A 79 18.89 0.23 -9.55
C ASP A 79 17.51 0.83 -9.89
N VAL A 80 16.74 1.10 -8.84
CA VAL A 80 15.41 1.72 -8.91
C VAL A 80 15.30 2.76 -7.81
N LYS A 81 14.50 3.80 -8.03
CA LYS A 81 14.21 4.79 -6.98
C LYS A 81 13.62 4.09 -5.76
N ARG A 82 14.23 4.30 -4.60
CA ARG A 82 13.77 3.71 -3.35
C ARG A 82 13.07 4.73 -2.48
N ALA A 83 12.01 4.29 -1.81
CA ALA A 83 11.22 5.10 -0.92
C ALA A 83 10.79 4.28 0.30
N ALA A 84 10.55 4.98 1.40
CA ALA A 84 10.01 4.40 2.61
C ALA A 84 9.03 5.38 3.26
N PHE A 85 7.89 4.86 3.66
CA PHE A 85 7.00 5.55 4.58
C PHE A 85 7.44 5.31 6.02
N THR A 86 7.20 6.30 6.86
CA THR A 86 7.16 6.12 8.30
C THR A 86 5.84 5.48 8.69
N VAL A 87 5.82 4.88 9.89
CA VAL A 87 4.59 4.35 10.49
C VAL A 87 3.47 5.40 10.52
N GLN A 88 3.79 6.64 10.90
CA GLN A 88 2.80 7.70 11.01
C GLN A 88 2.26 8.13 9.64
N GLU A 89 3.12 8.24 8.62
CA GLU A 89 2.69 8.56 7.26
C GLU A 89 1.67 7.54 6.73
N VAL A 90 1.86 6.24 6.99
CA VAL A 90 0.91 5.20 6.58
C VAL A 90 -0.42 5.32 7.34
N VAL A 91 -0.36 5.55 8.66
CA VAL A 91 -1.55 5.71 9.49
C VAL A 91 -2.37 6.92 9.02
N ASP A 92 -1.73 8.07 8.85
CA ASP A 92 -2.38 9.30 8.42
C ASP A 92 -2.96 9.15 7.02
N LEU A 93 -2.23 8.52 6.09
CA LEU A 93 -2.71 8.23 4.75
C LEU A 93 -3.99 7.38 4.79
N THR A 94 -3.96 6.29 5.54
CA THR A 94 -5.09 5.36 5.66
C THR A 94 -6.32 6.07 6.23
N ILE A 95 -6.16 6.83 7.32
CA ILE A 95 -7.27 7.56 7.95
C ILE A 95 -7.83 8.64 7.03
N ASN A 96 -6.98 9.35 6.28
CA ASN A 96 -7.42 10.38 5.34
C ASN A 96 -8.27 9.80 4.20
N PHE A 97 -7.86 8.68 3.62
CA PHE A 97 -8.65 8.00 2.57
C PHE A 97 -9.95 7.41 3.13
N TYR A 98 -9.90 6.84 4.34
CA TYR A 98 -11.07 6.26 4.99
C TYR A 98 -12.12 7.34 5.32
N ARG A 99 -11.72 8.46 5.93
CA ARG A 99 -12.64 9.58 6.25
C ARG A 99 -13.29 10.23 5.04
N ARG A 100 -12.67 10.09 3.85
CA ARG A 100 -13.20 10.58 2.57
C ARG A 100 -14.06 9.56 1.84
N ASN A 101 -14.31 8.40 2.46
CA ASN A 101 -15.04 7.27 1.88
C ASN A 101 -14.42 6.74 0.57
N TYR A 102 -13.10 6.86 0.41
CA TYR A 102 -12.39 6.32 -0.75
C TYR A 102 -11.98 4.87 -0.57
N ILE A 103 -11.89 4.41 0.68
CA ILE A 103 -11.49 3.04 1.01
C ILE A 103 -12.33 2.52 2.18
N GLU A 104 -12.46 1.22 2.26
CA GLU A 104 -13.07 0.45 3.34
C GLU A 104 -12.03 -0.37 4.11
N GLY A 105 -10.78 -0.38 3.64
CA GLY A 105 -9.71 -1.12 4.28
C GLY A 105 -8.31 -0.78 3.76
N LEU A 106 -7.32 -1.42 4.36
CA LEU A 106 -5.90 -1.29 4.07
C LEU A 106 -5.33 -2.66 3.68
N PHE A 107 -4.60 -2.71 2.57
CA PHE A 107 -3.69 -3.81 2.23
C PHE A 107 -2.26 -3.28 2.38
N LEU A 108 -1.53 -3.83 3.35
CA LEU A 108 -0.19 -3.36 3.70
C LEU A 108 0.84 -4.48 3.52
N SER A 109 1.89 -4.16 2.79
CA SER A 109 3.03 -5.03 2.47
C SER A 109 4.34 -4.24 2.66
N SER A 110 5.50 -4.89 2.57
CA SER A 110 6.80 -4.23 2.66
C SER A 110 7.91 -5.05 2.00
N GLY A 111 8.95 -4.38 1.51
CA GLY A 111 10.27 -4.98 1.38
C GLY A 111 10.94 -5.15 2.76
N ILE A 112 11.97 -6.00 2.83
CA ILE A 112 12.68 -6.32 4.07
C ILE A 112 13.91 -5.44 4.16
N PHE A 113 13.87 -4.36 4.94
CA PHE A 113 14.91 -3.32 4.91
C PHE A 113 15.96 -3.44 6.03
N SER A 114 15.76 -4.33 6.99
CA SER A 114 16.74 -4.65 8.05
C SER A 114 16.77 -6.15 8.33
N ASN A 115 15.68 -6.69 8.85
CA ASN A 115 15.39 -8.13 8.96
C ASN A 115 13.87 -8.33 9.00
N ALA A 116 13.41 -9.57 8.94
CA ALA A 116 11.98 -9.90 8.88
C ALA A 116 11.22 -9.42 10.14
N ASP A 117 11.75 -9.70 11.33
CA ASP A 117 11.13 -9.33 12.61
C ASP A 117 10.98 -7.82 12.77
N TYR A 118 12.06 -7.09 12.52
CA TYR A 118 12.07 -5.63 12.56
C TYR A 118 11.05 -5.05 11.59
N THR A 119 10.96 -5.60 10.38
CA THR A 119 9.99 -5.17 9.37
C THR A 119 8.56 -5.46 9.81
N MET A 120 8.29 -6.67 10.30
CA MET A 120 6.97 -7.06 10.82
C MET A 120 6.52 -6.22 12.00
N GLU A 121 7.41 -5.89 12.92
CA GLU A 121 7.09 -5.04 14.07
C GLU A 121 6.55 -3.68 13.62
N ARG A 122 7.06 -3.10 12.52
CA ARG A 122 6.55 -1.82 11.99
C ARG A 122 5.17 -1.99 11.36
N LEU A 123 4.93 -3.09 10.63
CA LEU A 123 3.61 -3.39 10.07
C LEU A 123 2.57 -3.60 11.18
N VAL A 124 2.91 -4.34 12.22
CA VAL A 124 2.07 -4.57 13.39
C VAL A 124 1.83 -3.26 14.15
N LEU A 125 2.84 -2.40 14.29
CA LEU A 125 2.69 -1.09 14.94
C LEU A 125 1.70 -0.19 14.19
N ILE A 126 1.71 -0.19 12.86
CA ILE A 126 0.71 0.52 12.04
C ILE A 126 -0.69 0.00 12.35
N ALA A 127 -0.89 -1.32 12.30
CA ALA A 127 -2.18 -1.92 12.59
C ALA A 127 -2.65 -1.65 14.03
N LYS A 128 -1.73 -1.71 15.00
CA LYS A 128 -2.01 -1.38 16.40
C LYS A 128 -2.49 0.06 16.52
N LYS A 129 -1.76 1.04 15.98
CA LYS A 129 -2.18 2.46 16.00
C LYS A 129 -3.56 2.67 15.37
N LEU A 130 -3.79 2.08 14.19
CA LEU A 130 -5.09 2.15 13.52
C LEU A 130 -6.22 1.64 14.42
N ARG A 131 -6.04 0.47 15.06
CA ARG A 131 -7.07 -0.14 15.92
C ARG A 131 -7.22 0.56 17.27
N THR A 132 -6.13 0.84 17.97
CA THR A 132 -6.18 1.28 19.38
C THR A 132 -6.33 2.78 19.54
N GLU A 133 -5.66 3.57 18.70
CA GLU A 133 -5.63 5.04 18.80
C GLU A 133 -6.70 5.68 17.89
N HIS A 134 -6.76 5.26 16.62
CA HIS A 134 -7.67 5.87 15.65
C HIS A 134 -9.04 5.19 15.53
N LYS A 135 -9.25 4.07 16.23
CA LYS A 135 -10.49 3.27 16.20
C LYS A 135 -10.95 2.95 14.77
N PHE A 136 -9.98 2.72 13.88
CA PHE A 136 -10.26 2.32 12.51
C PHE A 136 -10.96 0.97 12.53
N ASN A 137 -12.15 0.89 11.95
CA ASN A 137 -12.96 -0.35 11.88
C ASN A 137 -12.92 -1.00 10.50
N GLY A 138 -12.23 -0.40 9.53
CA GLY A 138 -12.08 -0.97 8.20
C GLY A 138 -11.26 -2.27 8.19
N TYR A 139 -11.32 -2.98 7.08
CA TYR A 139 -10.55 -4.21 6.88
C TYR A 139 -9.04 -3.92 6.88
N ILE A 140 -8.23 -4.81 7.46
CA ILE A 140 -6.76 -4.70 7.38
C ILE A 140 -6.21 -6.06 6.93
N HIS A 141 -5.59 -6.07 5.76
CA HIS A 141 -4.77 -7.17 5.27
C HIS A 141 -3.29 -6.82 5.51
N LEU A 142 -2.63 -7.57 6.39
CA LEU A 142 -1.19 -7.50 6.60
C LEU A 142 -0.52 -8.67 5.89
N LYS A 143 0.37 -8.37 4.95
CA LYS A 143 1.23 -9.40 4.37
C LYS A 143 2.31 -9.78 5.38
N THR A 144 2.34 -11.04 5.79
CA THR A 144 3.41 -11.55 6.64
C THR A 144 4.73 -11.49 5.87
N ILE A 145 5.75 -10.93 6.51
CA ILE A 145 7.09 -10.85 5.96
C ILE A 145 7.83 -12.12 6.38
N PRO A 146 8.18 -13.01 5.43
CA PRO A 146 8.90 -14.23 5.74
C PRO A 146 10.33 -13.91 6.15
N GLY A 147 10.82 -14.64 7.16
CA GLY A 147 12.22 -14.65 7.60
C GLY A 147 12.92 -15.91 7.14
#